data_AF-A0ABD7HLP0-F1
#
_entry.id   AF-A0ABD7HLP0-F1
#
_cell.length_a   1.000
_cell.length_b   1.000
_cell.length_c   1.000
_cell.angle_alpha   90.00
_cell.angle_beta   90.00
_cell.angle_gamma   90.00
#
_symmetry.space_group_name_H-M   'P 1'
#
loop_
_entity.id
_entity.type
_entity.pdbx_description
1 polymer ?
#
loop_
_entity_poly.entity_id
_entity_poly.type
_entity_poly.pdbx_seq_one_letter_code
_entity_poly.pdbx_strand_id
1 'polypeptide(L)'
;MTHPNPIDDPGVPEQHRAALVALSGDFATARRLTAALAGADYPAIDALVREIVASGRGTEVLLAVATEHVRLAGEVFGDSAEAWLVARAARQLDLAENNRRSFDR
;
A
#
# COMPACT_ATOMS: atom_id res chain seq x y z
N MET A 1 18.57 -17.01 11.72
CA MET A 1 19.52 -16.82 10.60
C MET A 1 19.11 -15.57 9.88
N THR A 2 19.96 -14.54 9.88
CA THR A 2 19.69 -13.29 9.16
C THR A 2 19.90 -13.59 7.68
N HIS A 3 18.83 -13.65 6.90
CA HIS A 3 18.96 -13.73 5.45
C HIS A 3 19.66 -12.45 4.99
N PRO A 4 20.80 -12.54 4.26
CA PRO A 4 21.45 -11.36 3.72
C PRO A 4 20.43 -10.59 2.89
N ASN A 5 20.42 -9.26 3.04
CA ASN A 5 19.55 -8.40 2.26
C ASN A 5 19.85 -8.67 0.78
N PRO A 6 18.87 -9.02 -0.06
CA PRO A 6 19.09 -9.30 -1.48
C PRO A 6 19.74 -8.13 -2.23
N ILE A 7 19.66 -6.91 -1.68
CA ILE A 7 20.33 -5.71 -2.22
C ILE A 7 21.85 -5.74 -1.99
N ASP A 8 22.34 -6.52 -1.04
CA ASP A 8 23.77 -6.65 -0.70
C ASP A 8 24.39 -7.91 -1.31
N ASP A 9 23.61 -8.75 -2.00
CA ASP A 9 24.09 -9.98 -2.63
C ASP A 9 24.71 -9.68 -4.02
N PRO A 10 26.02 -9.93 -4.23
CA PRO A 10 26.69 -9.68 -5.51
C PRO A 10 26.19 -10.59 -6.65
N GLY A 11 25.48 -11.69 -6.33
CA GLY A 11 24.84 -12.58 -7.30
C GLY A 11 23.54 -12.03 -7.90
N VAL A 12 22.98 -10.95 -7.34
CA VAL A 12 21.76 -10.31 -7.86
C VAL A 12 22.12 -9.36 -9.01
N PRO A 13 21.55 -9.52 -10.21
CA PRO A 13 21.77 -8.62 -11.34
C PRO A 13 21.48 -7.15 -10.99
N GLU A 14 22.27 -6.22 -11.55
CA GLU A 14 22.15 -4.77 -11.27
C GLU A 14 20.72 -4.26 -11.48
N GLN A 15 20.05 -4.69 -12.57
CA GLN A 15 18.67 -4.27 -12.84
C GLN A 15 17.68 -4.73 -11.76
N HIS A 16 17.94 -5.87 -11.11
CA HIS A 16 17.10 -6.37 -10.01
C HIS A 16 17.41 -5.61 -8.72
N ARG A 17 18.68 -5.28 -8.46
CA ARG A 17 19.07 -4.43 -7.32
C ARG A 17 18.46 -3.05 -7.43
N ALA A 18 18.52 -2.42 -8.60
CA ALA A 18 17.87 -1.14 -8.86
C ALA A 18 16.35 -1.20 -8.64
N ALA A 19 15.69 -2.28 -9.10
CA ALA A 19 14.26 -2.50 -8.85
C ALA A 19 13.93 -2.66 -7.36
N LEU A 20 14.74 -3.42 -6.60
CA LEU A 20 14.57 -3.62 -5.15
C LEU A 20 14.79 -2.32 -4.36
N VAL A 21 15.76 -1.50 -4.76
CA VAL A 21 16.01 -0.18 -4.16
C VAL A 21 14.86 0.77 -4.45
N ALA A 22 14.35 0.81 -5.69
CA ALA A 22 13.19 1.61 -6.05
C ALA A 22 11.95 1.21 -5.24
N LEU A 23 11.68 -0.10 -5.14
CA LEU A 23 10.61 -0.66 -4.32
C LEU A 23 10.70 -0.21 -2.85
N SER A 24 11.92 -0.16 -2.29
CA SER A 24 12.13 0.28 -0.91
C SER A 24 11.66 1.72 -0.68
N GLY A 25 11.87 2.61 -1.66
CA GLY A 25 11.38 3.98 -1.62
C GLY A 25 9.85 4.07 -1.69
N ASP A 26 9.22 3.22 -2.49
CA ASP A 26 7.76 3.20 -2.63
C ASP A 26 7.09 2.65 -1.37
N PHE A 27 7.63 1.59 -0.76
CA PHE A 27 7.18 1.08 0.54
C PHE A 27 7.37 2.11 1.67
N ALA A 28 8.49 2.83 1.70
CA ALA A 28 8.70 3.90 2.68
C ALA A 28 7.66 5.02 2.53
N THR A 29 7.37 5.42 1.28
CA THR A 29 6.37 6.44 0.97
C THR A 29 4.96 5.96 1.35
N ALA A 30 4.61 4.72 1.01
CA ALA A 30 3.35 4.08 1.37
C ALA A 30 3.11 4.03 2.89
N ARG A 31 4.14 3.70 3.68
CA ARG A 31 4.05 3.68 5.15
C ARG A 31 3.88 5.08 5.73
N ARG A 32 4.60 6.09 5.22
CA ARG A 32 4.40 7.50 5.60
C ARG A 32 2.97 7.95 5.32
N LEU A 33 2.43 7.64 4.13
CA LEU A 33 1.07 7.97 3.75
C LEU A 33 0.05 7.27 4.66
N THR A 34 0.22 5.97 4.91
CA THR A 34 -0.66 5.18 5.78
C THR A 34 -0.66 5.72 7.21
N ALA A 35 0.50 6.11 7.75
CA ALA A 35 0.62 6.70 9.08
C ALA A 35 -0.07 8.07 9.16
N ALA A 36 0.11 8.93 8.16
CA ALA A 36 -0.56 10.23 8.10
C ALA A 36 -2.08 10.09 8.01
N LEU A 37 -2.57 9.13 7.22
CA LEU A 37 -4.00 8.79 7.13
C LEU A 37 -4.55 8.29 8.48
N ALA A 38 -3.82 7.41 9.16
CA ALA A 38 -4.22 6.90 10.47
C ALA A 38 -4.30 8.00 11.54
N GLY A 39 -3.43 9.00 11.47
CA GLY A 39 -3.43 10.17 12.34
C GLY A 39 -4.37 11.30 11.91
N ALA A 40 -5.08 11.17 10.78
CA ALA A 40 -5.83 12.25 10.13
C ALA A 40 -5.00 13.55 9.97
N ASP A 41 -3.70 13.42 9.72
CA ASP A 41 -2.78 14.54 9.52
C ASP A 41 -2.92 15.08 8.08
N TYR A 42 -3.96 15.88 7.84
CA TYR A 42 -4.28 16.42 6.52
C TYR A 42 -3.14 17.23 5.88
N PRO A 43 -2.37 18.07 6.61
CA PRO A 43 -1.19 18.72 6.06
C PRO A 43 -0.13 17.73 5.56
N ALA A 44 0.18 16.69 6.33
CA ALA A 44 1.12 15.66 5.90
C ALA A 44 0.60 14.84 4.71
N ILE A 45 -0.71 14.54 4.69
CA ILE A 45 -1.36 13.86 3.56
C ILE A 45 -1.22 14.69 2.29
N ASP A 46 -1.52 15.99 2.32
CA ASP A 46 -1.41 16.86 1.13
C ASP A 46 0.03 16.94 0.61
N ALA A 47 1.00 17.09 1.52
CA ALA A 47 2.41 17.12 1.15
C ALA A 47 2.86 15.81 0.49
N LEU A 48 2.46 14.66 1.05
CA LEU A 48 2.79 13.34 0.51
C LEU A 48 2.13 13.09 -0.85
N VAL A 49 0.87 13.48 -1.02
CA VAL A 49 0.17 13.35 -2.31
C VAL A 49 0.88 14.17 -3.39
N ARG A 50 1.31 15.40 -3.09
CA ARG A 50 2.07 16.22 -4.03
C ARG A 50 3.43 15.60 -4.36
N GLU A 51 4.13 15.05 -3.37
CA GLU A 51 5.40 14.32 -3.56
C GLU A 51 5.22 13.14 -4.52
N ILE A 52 4.18 12.33 -4.29
CA ILE A 52 3.85 11.16 -5.12
C ILE A 52 3.56 11.58 -6.56
N VAL A 53 2.68 12.58 -6.74
CA VAL A 53 2.29 13.08 -8.08
C VAL A 53 3.51 13.65 -8.82
N ALA A 54 4.31 14.50 -8.16
CA ALA A 54 5.48 15.12 -8.78
C ALA A 54 6.54 14.09 -9.20
N SER A 55 6.64 12.97 -8.47
CA SER A 55 7.61 11.91 -8.79
C SER A 55 7.15 10.95 -9.89
N GLY A 56 5.87 10.98 -10.29
CA GLY A 56 5.31 10.04 -11.27
C GLY A 56 5.11 8.61 -10.74
N ARG A 57 5.41 8.35 -9.45
CA ARG A 57 5.39 7.01 -8.83
C ARG A 57 4.04 6.62 -8.23
N GLY A 58 2.94 7.20 -8.73
CA GLY A 58 1.62 7.02 -8.13
C GLY A 58 1.17 5.57 -8.10
N THR A 59 1.40 4.84 -9.18
CA THR A 59 1.04 3.43 -9.30
C THR A 59 1.86 2.55 -8.37
N GLU A 60 3.17 2.78 -8.30
CA GLU A 60 4.10 1.99 -7.50
C GLU A 60 3.82 2.16 -6.01
N VAL A 61 3.57 3.40 -5.56
CA VAL A 61 3.19 3.67 -4.16
C VAL A 61 1.84 3.05 -3.83
N LEU A 62 0.86 3.08 -4.75
CA LEU A 62 -0.44 2.42 -4.54
C LEU A 62 -0.30 0.90 -4.40
N LEU A 63 0.52 0.27 -5.26
CA LEU A 63 0.82 -1.15 -5.18
C LEU A 63 1.54 -1.51 -3.87
N ALA A 64 2.45 -0.65 -3.40
CA ALA A 64 3.11 -0.82 -2.11
C ALA A 64 2.12 -0.75 -0.94
N VAL A 65 1.17 0.19 -0.96
CA VAL A 65 0.07 0.26 0.04
C VAL A 65 -0.78 -1.02 0.01
N ALA A 66 -1.17 -1.48 -1.18
CA ALA A 66 -1.96 -2.70 -1.34
C ALA A 66 -1.21 -3.94 -0.80
N THR A 67 0.09 -4.04 -1.09
CA THR A 67 0.94 -5.14 -0.62
C THR A 67 1.06 -5.15 0.90
N GLU A 68 1.25 -3.99 1.53
CA GLU A 68 1.23 -3.87 3.00
C GLU A 68 -0.12 -4.28 3.59
N HIS A 69 -1.23 -3.94 2.93
CA HIS A 69 -2.56 -4.34 3.40
C HIS A 69 -2.76 -5.85 3.35
N VAL A 70 -2.34 -6.51 2.27
CA VAL A 70 -2.38 -7.98 2.16
C VAL A 70 -1.51 -8.64 3.22
N ARG A 71 -0.28 -8.14 3.43
CA ARG A 71 0.61 -8.63 4.48
C ARG A 71 -0.03 -8.52 5.86
N LEU A 72 -0.57 -7.35 6.20
CA LEU A 72 -1.25 -7.12 7.49
C LEU A 72 -2.48 -8.01 7.65
N ALA A 73 -3.27 -8.21 6.58
CA ALA A 73 -4.38 -9.14 6.62
C ALA A 73 -3.91 -10.58 6.92
N GLY A 74 -2.81 -11.01 6.29
CA GLY A 74 -2.16 -12.29 6.58
C GLY A 74 -1.72 -12.41 8.04
N GLU A 75 -1.12 -11.35 8.59
CA GLU A 75 -0.66 -11.33 10.00
C GLU A 75 -1.80 -11.39 11.00
N VAL A 76 -2.96 -10.79 10.69
CA VAL A 76 -4.09 -10.70 11.61
C VAL A 76 -5.03 -11.92 11.47
N PHE A 77 -5.27 -12.38 10.24
CA PHE A 77 -6.31 -13.38 9.94
C PHE A 77 -5.74 -14.73 9.48
N GLY A 78 -4.42 -14.85 9.33
CA GLY A 78 -3.76 -16.08 8.88
C GLY A 78 -4.36 -16.60 7.58
N ASP A 79 -4.69 -17.89 7.56
CA ASP A 79 -5.29 -18.58 6.42
C ASP A 79 -6.67 -18.01 6.01
N SER A 80 -7.32 -17.22 6.87
CA SER A 80 -8.60 -16.57 6.59
C SER A 80 -8.46 -15.17 5.95
N ALA A 81 -7.24 -14.69 5.71
CA ALA A 81 -6.98 -13.34 5.20
C ALA A 81 -7.67 -13.05 3.87
N GLU A 82 -7.62 -13.99 2.92
CA GLU A 82 -8.28 -13.84 1.62
C GLU A 82 -9.80 -13.71 1.78
N ALA A 83 -10.42 -14.64 2.50
CA ALA A 83 -11.86 -14.63 2.74
C ALA A 83 -12.31 -13.33 3.44
N TRP A 84 -11.52 -12.84 4.40
CA TRP A 84 -11.78 -11.57 5.07
C TRP A 84 -11.69 -10.37 4.12
N LEU A 85 -10.65 -10.30 3.28
CA LEU A 85 -10.47 -9.23 2.29
C LEU A 85 -11.64 -9.20 1.30
N VAL A 86 -12.06 -10.37 0.79
CA VAL A 86 -13.21 -10.52 -0.11
C VAL A 86 -14.50 -10.02 0.56
N ALA A 87 -14.78 -10.46 1.78
CA ALA A 87 -15.98 -10.04 2.51
C ALA A 87 -15.99 -8.52 2.77
N ARG A 88 -14.83 -7.94 3.08
CA ARG A 88 -14.70 -6.49 3.30
C ARG A 88 -14.89 -5.70 2.02
N ALA A 89 -14.38 -6.18 0.89
CA ALA A 89 -14.59 -5.57 -0.42
C ALA A 89 -16.08 -5.58 -0.80
N ALA A 90 -16.76 -6.73 -0.66
CA ALA A 90 -18.19 -6.84 -0.93
C ALA A 90 -19.01 -5.84 -0.08
N ARG A 91 -18.74 -5.78 1.23
CA ARG A 91 -19.39 -4.83 2.13
C ARG A 91 -19.17 -3.37 1.71
N GLN A 92 -17.97 -3.03 1.24
CA GLN A 92 -17.68 -1.66 0.81
C GLN A 92 -18.41 -1.29 -0.49
N LEU A 93 -18.59 -2.25 -1.42
CA LEU A 93 -19.41 -2.07 -2.61
C LEU A 93 -20.88 -1.84 -2.25
N ASP A 94 -21.43 -2.65 -1.33
CA ASP A 94 -22.80 -2.46 -0.84
C ASP A 94 -23.00 -1.06 -0.24
N LEU A 95 -22.06 -0.58 0.57
CA LEU A 95 -22.08 0.77 1.13
C LEU A 95 -22.03 1.84 0.03
N ALA A 96 -21.17 1.67 -0.97
CA ALA A 96 -21.07 2.61 -2.09
C ALA A 96 -22.38 2.68 -2.90
N GLU A 97 -23.02 1.54 -3.15
CA GLU A 97 -24.33 1.48 -3.83
C GLU A 97 -25.43 2.16 -3.01
N ASN A 98 -25.48 1.91 -1.71
CA ASN A 98 -26.46 2.53 -0.81
C ASN A 98 -26.28 4.05 -0.74
N ASN A 99 -25.03 4.53 -0.67
CA ASN A 99 -24.74 5.97 -0.69
C ASN A 99 -25.18 6.61 -2.01
N ARG A 100 -24.92 5.97 -3.16
CA ARG A 100 -25.36 6.46 -4.48
C ARG A 100 -26.88 6.62 -4.54
N ARG A 101 -27.63 5.58 -4.15
CA ARG A 101 -29.10 5.61 -4.12
C ARG A 101 -29.68 6.69 -3.20
N SER A 102 -28.93 7.08 -2.15
CA SER A 102 -29.35 8.11 -1.21
C SER A 102 -29.10 9.53 -1.74
N PHE A 103 -28.11 9.72 -2.61
CA PHE A 103 -27.84 11.00 -3.27
C PHE A 103 -28.75 11.26 -4.49
N ASP A 104 -29.23 10.22 -5.15
CA ASP A 104 -30.10 10.32 -6.34
C ASP A 104 -31.60 10.53 -6.01
N ARG A 105 -31.96 10.69 -4.73
CA ARG A 105 -33.33 10.93 -4.22
C ARG A 105 -33.47 12.36 -3.72
#